data_AF-A0AAU3SYG5-F1
#
_entry.id   AF-A0AAU3SYG5-F1
#
_cell.length_a   1.000
_cell.length_b   1.000
_cell.length_c   1.000
_cell.angle_alpha   90.00
_cell.angle_beta   90.00
_cell.angle_gamma   90.00
#
_symmetry.space_group_name_H-M   'P 1'
#
loop_
_entity.id
_entity.type
_entity.pdbx_description
1 polymer ?
#
loop_
_entity_poly.entity_id
_entity_poly.type
_entity_poly.pdbx_seq_one_letter_code
_entity_poly.pdbx_strand_id
1 'polypeptide(L)'
;MTTDSESGTAAQLARDADTDLQLLNRTVADHGYAYTGDVYDVLGALASLGSKLVQATEEAAAALVRMEARGAVGVSSEETATPREVVTVAARSLAHATVAAEQLRTRLAEAQSTIRNLTTETAQ
;
A
#
# COMPACT_ATOMS: atom_id res chain seq x y z
N MET A 1 -24.23 4.37 27.41
CA MET A 1 -23.35 3.23 27.08
C MET A 1 -23.29 3.17 25.56
N THR A 2 -22.43 4.00 24.98
CA THR A 2 -22.25 4.14 23.53
C THR A 2 -21.21 3.13 23.08
N THR A 3 -21.56 2.41 22.02
CA THR A 3 -20.77 1.40 21.30
C THR A 3 -19.38 1.94 20.94
N ASP A 4 -18.32 1.42 21.56
CA ASP A 4 -16.95 1.64 21.11
C ASP A 4 -16.79 0.93 19.77
N SER A 5 -16.62 1.74 18.73
CA SER A 5 -16.52 1.34 17.33
C SER A 5 -15.39 0.33 17.11
N GLU A 6 -15.73 -0.76 16.43
CA GLU A 6 -14.86 -1.86 15.95
C GLU A 6 -13.76 -1.35 14.99
N SER A 7 -12.80 -0.60 15.51
CA SER A 7 -11.63 -0.19 14.73
C SER A 7 -10.57 -1.28 14.89
N GLY A 8 -10.41 -2.13 13.89
CA GLY A 8 -9.38 -3.16 13.85
C GLY A 8 -7.99 -2.55 14.07
N THR A 9 -7.09 -3.31 14.71
CA THR A 9 -5.68 -2.88 14.86
C THR A 9 -5.07 -2.57 13.49
N ALA A 10 -4.02 -1.73 13.43
CA ALA A 10 -3.35 -1.41 12.15
C ALA A 10 -2.90 -2.66 11.37
N ALA A 11 -2.46 -3.71 12.09
CA ALA A 11 -2.12 -5.00 11.49
C ALA A 11 -3.33 -5.75 10.90
N GLN A 12 -4.51 -5.60 11.50
CA GLN A 12 -5.76 -6.15 10.96
C GLN A 12 -6.14 -5.45 9.68
N LEU A 13 -6.14 -4.11 9.67
CA LEU A 13 -6.47 -3.31 8.49
C LEU A 13 -5.53 -3.61 7.30
N ALA A 14 -4.24 -3.86 7.57
CA ALA A 14 -3.29 -4.26 6.54
C ALA A 14 -3.62 -5.65 5.93
N ARG A 15 -4.07 -6.61 6.75
CA ARG A 15 -4.49 -7.94 6.27
C ARG A 15 -5.80 -7.89 5.48
N ASP A 16 -6.73 -7.04 5.89
CA ASP A 16 -8.00 -6.86 5.19
C ASP A 16 -7.73 -6.25 3.80
N ALA A 17 -6.84 -5.26 3.70
CA ALA A 17 -6.41 -4.70 2.41
C ALA A 17 -5.75 -5.73 1.48
N ASP A 18 -4.93 -6.64 2.01
CA ASP A 18 -4.36 -7.75 1.21
C ASP A 18 -5.46 -8.69 0.69
N THR A 19 -6.44 -9.01 1.54
CA THR A 19 -7.58 -9.85 1.15
C THR A 19 -8.40 -9.20 0.04
N ASP A 20 -8.68 -7.91 0.13
CA ASP A 20 -9.40 -7.15 -0.88
C ASP A 20 -8.65 -7.12 -2.22
N LEU A 21 -7.32 -6.96 -2.20
CA LEU A 21 -6.49 -7.03 -3.41
C LEU A 21 -6.49 -8.42 -4.05
N GLN A 22 -6.44 -9.48 -3.25
CA GLN A 22 -6.56 -10.85 -3.76
C GLN A 22 -7.92 -11.09 -4.40
N LEU A 23 -8.99 -10.57 -3.80
CA LEU A 23 -10.35 -10.67 -4.34
C LEU A 23 -10.50 -9.89 -5.65
N LEU A 24 -9.94 -8.68 -5.73
CA LEU A 24 -9.90 -7.90 -6.96
C LEU A 24 -9.18 -8.68 -8.08
N ASN A 25 -7.97 -9.18 -7.80
CA ASN A 25 -7.19 -9.94 -8.78
C ASN A 25 -7.95 -11.18 -9.29
N ARG A 26 -8.60 -11.92 -8.38
CA ARG A 26 -9.42 -13.08 -8.75
C ARG A 26 -10.62 -12.66 -9.60
N THR A 27 -11.31 -11.59 -9.23
CA THR A 27 -12.48 -11.09 -9.96
C THR A 27 -12.11 -10.71 -11.40
N VAL A 28 -11.00 -9.98 -11.57
CA VAL A 28 -10.46 -9.59 -12.88
C VAL A 28 -10.04 -10.82 -13.70
N ALA A 29 -9.41 -11.82 -13.06
CA ALA A 29 -9.00 -13.04 -13.75
C ALA A 29 -10.19 -13.90 -14.22
N ASP A 30 -11.23 -14.03 -13.38
CA ASP A 30 -12.37 -14.91 -13.64
C ASP A 30 -13.39 -14.27 -14.59
N HIS A 31 -13.61 -12.95 -14.48
CA HIS A 31 -14.68 -12.24 -15.19
C HIS A 31 -14.18 -11.25 -16.23
N GLY A 32 -12.88 -10.93 -16.24
CA GLY A 32 -12.33 -9.88 -17.08
C GLY A 32 -12.85 -8.49 -16.70
N TYR A 33 -12.74 -7.56 -17.65
CA TYR A 33 -13.37 -6.25 -17.59
C TYR A 33 -14.58 -6.25 -18.52
N ALA A 34 -15.75 -5.78 -18.04
CA ALA A 34 -16.95 -5.77 -18.86
C ALA A 34 -16.89 -4.68 -19.94
N TYR A 35 -16.27 -3.54 -19.60
CA TYR A 35 -16.06 -2.41 -20.50
C TYR A 35 -14.67 -1.80 -20.34
N THR A 36 -14.18 -1.11 -21.38
CA THR A 36 -12.90 -0.36 -21.32
C THR A 36 -12.89 0.69 -20.20
N GLY A 37 -14.05 1.26 -19.85
CA GLY A 37 -14.22 2.17 -18.72
C GLY A 37 -13.88 1.55 -17.37
N ASP A 38 -14.17 0.25 -17.18
CA ASP A 38 -13.87 -0.45 -15.93
C ASP A 38 -12.36 -0.54 -15.69
N VAL A 39 -11.57 -0.68 -16.75
CA VAL A 39 -10.10 -0.67 -16.67
C VAL A 39 -9.61 0.70 -16.21
N TYR A 40 -10.18 1.78 -16.73
CA TYR A 40 -9.83 3.14 -16.33
C TYR A 40 -10.11 3.39 -14.85
N ASP A 41 -11.27 2.94 -14.36
CA ASP A 41 -11.69 3.10 -12.97
C ASP A 41 -10.81 2.26 -12.02
N VAL A 42 -10.54 1.01 -12.37
CA VAL A 42 -9.65 0.13 -11.57
C VAL A 42 -8.24 0.69 -11.49
N LEU A 43 -7.66 1.18 -12.61
CA LEU A 43 -6.34 1.82 -12.58
C LEU A 43 -6.33 3.07 -11.71
N GLY A 44 -7.38 3.88 -11.75
CA GLY A 44 -7.54 5.06 -10.89
C GLY A 44 -7.59 4.71 -9.41
N ALA A 45 -8.37 3.68 -9.05
CA ALA A 45 -8.46 3.18 -7.69
C ALA A 45 -7.11 2.63 -7.18
N LEU A 46 -6.40 1.86 -8.01
CA LEU A 46 -5.08 1.34 -7.69
C LEU A 46 -4.04 2.46 -7.55
N ALA A 47 -4.09 3.50 -8.39
CA ALA A 47 -3.20 4.66 -8.26
C ALA A 47 -3.45 5.40 -6.93
N SER A 48 -4.72 5.57 -6.54
CA SER A 48 -5.08 6.14 -5.23
C SER A 48 -4.54 5.28 -4.07
N LEU A 49 -4.66 3.95 -4.17
CA LEU A 49 -4.10 3.03 -3.18
C LEU A 49 -2.58 3.14 -3.10
N GLY A 50 -1.88 3.22 -4.24
CA GLY A 50 -0.44 3.46 -4.29
C GLY A 50 -0.02 4.72 -3.52
N SER A 51 -0.78 5.81 -3.64
CA SER A 51 -0.53 7.04 -2.86
C SER A 51 -0.72 6.84 -1.35
N LYS A 52 -1.70 6.05 -0.94
CA LYS A 52 -1.95 5.75 0.49
C LYS A 52 -0.89 4.82 1.07
N LEU A 53 -0.36 3.89 0.26
CA LEU A 53 0.74 3.01 0.65
C LEU A 53 2.01 3.80 0.98
N VAL A 54 2.35 4.82 0.18
CA VAL A 54 3.46 5.76 0.46
C VAL A 54 3.32 6.37 1.84
N GLN A 55 2.16 6.95 2.14
CA GLN A 55 1.89 7.55 3.45
C GLN A 55 2.01 6.50 4.58
N ALA A 56 1.44 5.32 4.39
CA ALA A 56 1.45 4.27 5.41
C ALA A 56 2.88 3.77 5.71
N THR A 57 3.74 3.61 4.70
CA THR A 57 5.13 3.18 4.91
C THR A 57 5.99 4.26 5.57
N GLU A 58 5.77 5.54 5.24
CA GLU A 58 6.41 6.67 5.91
C GLU A 58 6.00 6.77 7.39
N GLU A 59 4.70 6.64 7.68
CA GLU A 59 4.18 6.67 9.05
C GLU A 59 4.68 5.48 9.88
N ALA A 60 4.78 4.29 9.28
CA ALA A 60 5.36 3.11 9.91
C ALA A 60 6.86 3.32 10.24
N ALA A 61 7.63 3.93 9.33
CA ALA A 61 9.04 4.23 9.57
C ALA A 61 9.21 5.23 10.71
N ALA A 62 8.40 6.28 10.72
CA ALA A 62 8.39 7.26 11.80
C ALA A 62 7.95 6.64 13.14
N ALA A 63 7.02 5.68 13.13
CA ALA A 63 6.61 4.96 14.32
C ALA A 63 7.75 4.13 14.92
N LEU A 64 8.53 3.42 14.09
CA LEU A 64 9.70 2.65 14.54
C LEU A 64 10.74 3.53 15.22
N VAL A 65 11.07 4.69 14.63
CA VAL A 65 12.00 5.66 15.23
C VAL A 65 11.49 6.15 16.59
N ARG A 66 10.18 6.44 16.71
CA ARG A 66 9.57 6.83 18.00
C ARG A 66 9.54 5.70 19.02
N MET A 67 9.47 4.43 18.59
CA MET A 67 9.53 3.28 19.48
C MET A 67 10.96 3.07 20.00
N GLU A 68 11.96 3.21 19.13
CA GLU A 68 13.38 3.16 19.51
C GLU A 68 13.72 4.22 20.56
N ALA A 69 13.34 5.48 20.29
CA ALA A 69 13.58 6.60 21.20
C ALA A 69 12.94 6.42 22.58
N ARG A 70 11.87 5.61 22.66
CA ARG A 70 11.17 5.28 23.91
C ARG A 70 11.67 3.99 24.57
N GLY A 71 12.68 3.33 24.01
CA GLY A 71 13.19 2.03 24.49
C GLY A 71 12.17 0.89 24.35
N ALA A 72 11.17 1.05 23.48
CA ALA A 72 10.09 0.07 23.28
C ALA A 72 10.43 -1.00 22.23
N VAL A 73 11.65 -0.96 21.66
CA VAL A 73 12.14 -1.95 20.71
C VAL A 73 12.99 -2.96 21.47
N GLY A 74 12.48 -4.18 21.59
CA GLY A 74 13.23 -5.33 22.06
C GLY A 74 13.78 -6.13 20.88
N VAL A 75 14.95 -6.73 21.07
CA VAL A 75 15.49 -7.78 20.21
C VAL A 75 15.42 -9.10 20.97
N SER A 76 15.23 -10.20 20.26
CA SER A 76 15.20 -11.50 20.93
C SER A 76 16.58 -11.83 21.52
N SER A 77 16.64 -12.68 22.55
CA SER A 77 17.92 -13.08 23.16
C SER A 77 18.85 -13.85 22.22
N GLU A 78 18.32 -14.34 21.09
CA GLU A 78 19.06 -15.07 20.05
C GLU A 78 19.59 -14.15 18.95
N GLU A 79 19.13 -12.90 18.89
CA GLU A 79 19.60 -11.92 17.92
C GLU A 79 20.89 -11.24 18.40
N THR A 80 21.91 -11.20 17.53
CA THR A 80 23.14 -10.45 17.79
C THR A 80 23.01 -8.96 17.49
N ALA A 81 21.91 -8.54 16.85
CA ALA A 81 21.67 -7.16 16.47
C ALA A 81 21.15 -6.35 17.65
N THR A 82 21.62 -5.12 17.77
CA THR A 82 21.06 -4.15 18.72
C THR A 82 19.70 -3.63 18.25
N PRO A 83 18.81 -3.18 19.15
CA PRO A 83 17.53 -2.56 18.78
C PRO A 83 17.67 -1.43 17.74
N ARG A 84 18.75 -0.65 17.83
CA ARG A 84 19.07 0.42 16.88
C ARG A 84 19.39 -0.11 15.48
N GLU A 85 20.13 -1.20 15.38
CA GLU A 85 20.43 -1.84 14.09
C GLU A 85 19.16 -2.39 13.45
N VAL A 86 18.29 -3.05 14.23
CA VAL A 86 16.99 -3.55 13.75
C VAL A 86 16.12 -2.43 13.23
N VAL A 87 15.99 -1.33 13.98
CA VAL A 87 15.21 -0.15 13.56
C VAL A 87 15.80 0.47 12.30
N THR A 88 17.12 0.58 12.20
CA THR A 88 17.80 1.14 11.03
C THR A 88 17.52 0.30 9.77
N VAL A 89 17.61 -1.03 9.88
CA VAL A 89 17.32 -1.95 8.78
C VAL A 89 15.85 -1.87 8.38
N ALA A 90 14.93 -1.90 9.35
CA ALA A 90 13.50 -1.82 9.08
C ALA A 90 13.11 -0.48 8.44
N ALA A 91 13.64 0.64 8.93
CA ALA A 91 13.41 1.97 8.34
C ALA A 91 13.94 2.07 6.90
N ARG A 92 15.10 1.46 6.59
CA ARG A 92 15.61 1.39 5.22
C ARG A 92 14.70 0.57 4.31
N SER A 93 14.23 -0.58 4.78
CA SER A 93 13.29 -1.42 4.02
C SER A 93 11.97 -0.68 3.74
N LEU A 94 11.46 0.09 4.71
CA LEU A 94 10.28 0.93 4.52
C LEU A 94 10.52 2.06 3.51
N ALA A 95 11.70 2.70 3.53
CA ALA A 95 12.07 3.70 2.52
C ALA A 95 12.09 3.10 1.10
N HIS A 96 12.61 1.88 0.93
CA HIS A 96 12.54 1.18 -0.36
C HIS A 96 11.09 0.87 -0.77
N ALA A 97 10.24 0.47 0.18
CA ALA A 97 8.82 0.23 -0.08
C ALA A 97 8.08 1.50 -0.50
N THR A 98 8.38 2.65 0.12
CA THR A 98 7.85 3.96 -0.27
C THR A 98 8.18 4.28 -1.73
N VAL A 99 9.46 4.16 -2.12
CA VAL A 99 9.89 4.42 -3.51
C VAL A 99 9.20 3.47 -4.50
N ALA A 100 9.06 2.19 -4.16
CA ALA A 100 8.36 1.24 -5.00
C ALA A 100 6.86 1.59 -5.17
N ALA A 101 6.20 2.02 -4.09
CA ALA A 101 4.80 2.46 -4.12
C ALA A 101 4.61 3.73 -4.98
N GLU A 102 5.55 4.69 -4.92
CA GLU A 102 5.53 5.88 -5.78
C GLU A 102 5.69 5.53 -7.27
N GLN A 103 6.61 4.61 -7.59
CA GLN A 103 6.82 4.13 -8.95
C GLN A 103 5.57 3.42 -9.47
N LEU A 104 4.96 2.55 -8.65
CA LEU A 104 3.71 1.87 -8.99
C LEU A 104 2.59 2.88 -9.26
N ARG A 105 2.37 3.84 -8.36
CA ARG A 105 1.38 4.92 -8.53
C ARG A 105 1.57 5.65 -9.85
N THR A 106 2.81 6.01 -10.18
CA THR A 106 3.14 6.74 -11.41
C THR A 106 2.82 5.89 -12.65
N ARG A 107 3.22 4.61 -12.67
CA ARG A 107 2.92 3.69 -13.76
C ARG A 107 1.42 3.46 -13.97
N LEU A 108 0.65 3.38 -12.89
CA LEU A 108 -0.81 3.25 -12.95
C LEU A 108 -1.46 4.50 -13.54
N ALA A 109 -0.99 5.69 -13.14
CA ALA A 109 -1.47 6.95 -13.71
C ALA A 109 -1.11 7.11 -15.20
N GLU A 110 0.09 6.70 -15.61
CA GLU A 110 0.50 6.64 -17.02
C GLU A 110 -0.43 5.72 -17.82
N ALA A 111 -0.67 4.50 -17.34
CA ALA A 111 -1.56 3.54 -17.99
C ALA A 111 -3.00 4.09 -18.11
N GLN A 112 -3.51 4.72 -17.05
CA GLN A 112 -4.83 5.34 -17.04
C GLN A 112 -4.92 6.45 -18.10
N SER A 113 -3.88 7.27 -18.25
CA SER A 113 -3.82 8.31 -19.29
C SER A 113 -3.81 7.74 -20.70
N THR A 114 -3.06 6.66 -20.94
CA THR A 114 -3.02 5.97 -22.25
C THR A 114 -4.40 5.45 -22.65
N ILE A 115 -5.12 4.79 -21.73
CA ILE A 115 -6.46 4.27 -22.02
C ILE A 115 -7.44 5.39 -22.38
N ARG A 116 -7.42 6.50 -21.63
CA ARG A 116 -8.26 7.66 -21.92
C ARG A 116 -8.03 8.22 -23.33
N ASN A 117 -6.77 8.29 -23.76
CA ASN A 117 -6.43 8.80 -25.10
C ASN A 117 -6.97 7.86 -26.19
N LEU A 118 -6.80 6.55 -26.03
CA LEU A 118 -7.33 5.54 -26.96
C LEU A 118 -8.86 5.63 -27.11
N THR A 119 -9.59 5.82 -26.00
CA THR A 119 -11.05 5.95 -26.04
C THR A 119 -11.53 7.24 -26.73
N THR A 120 -10.71 8.29 -26.69
CA THR A 120 -11.05 9.60 -27.29
C THR A 120 -10.84 9.60 -28.80
N GLU A 121 -9.83 8.90 -29.29
CA GLU A 121 -9.54 8.75 -30.73
C GLU A 121 -10.58 7.90 -31.47
N THR A 122 -11.15 6.88 -30.81
CA THR A 122 -12.20 6.03 -31.41
C THR A 122 -13.59 6.68 -31.53
N ALA A 123 -13.79 7.85 -30.92
CA ALA A 123 -15.07 8.57 -30.91
C ALA A 123 -15.17 9.70 -31.96
N GLN A 124 -14.12 9.92 -32.75
CA GLN A 124 -14.05 10.90 -33.85
C GLN A 124 -14.27 10.24 -35.21
#